data_AF-A0A538EW37-F1
#
_entry.id   AF-A0A538EW37-F1
#
_cell.length_a   1.000
_cell.length_b   1.000
_cell.length_c   1.000
_cell.angle_alpha   90.00
_cell.angle_beta   90.00
_cell.angle_gamma   90.00
#
_symmetry.space_group_name_H-M   'P 1'
#
loop_
_entity.id
_entity.type
_entity.pdbx_description
1 polymer ?
#
loop_
_entity_poly.entity_id
_entity_poly.type
_entity_poly.pdbx_seq_one_letter_code
_entity_poly.pdbx_strand_id
1 'polypeptide(L)'
;MDDVLVGFSAFRSTGFPSAAYAFRYGTDPPNAMRAPVTLKAGEGTYVKTFGGSRNRWGDYSAAQVDPLDDRSLWTIQEYAGRPVGAGDGSGRWATWWGRVDPSAPAPAFEPACQVPRVVGLRLGKARARIRSRHCRLGKITRKRTLKAPRGRVLAQSPAPGRHLGSHAKVKLTVGR
;
A
#
# COMPACT_ATOMS: atom_id res chain seq x y z
N MET A 1 0.81 20.63 -15.89
CA MET A 1 0.09 20.12 -14.71
C MET A 1 0.59 18.72 -14.52
N ASP A 2 1.14 18.41 -13.35
CA ASP A 2 2.07 17.28 -13.21
C ASP A 2 1.44 16.19 -12.31
N ASP A 3 0.11 16.12 -12.42
CA ASP A 3 -0.78 15.18 -11.78
C ASP A 3 -0.63 13.80 -12.45
N VAL A 4 -0.58 12.73 -11.67
CA VAL A 4 -0.37 11.37 -12.20
C VAL A 4 -1.33 10.39 -11.55
N LEU A 5 -2.12 9.70 -12.37
CA LEU A 5 -2.92 8.54 -11.99
C LEU A 5 -2.24 7.26 -12.46
N VAL A 6 -2.22 6.24 -11.60
CA VAL A 6 -1.81 4.87 -11.95
C VAL A 6 -2.89 3.91 -11.49
N GLY A 7 -3.60 3.27 -12.43
CA GLY A 7 -4.57 2.21 -12.16
C GLY A 7 -3.90 0.83 -12.07
N PHE A 8 -4.43 -0.06 -11.21
CA PHE A 8 -3.95 -1.43 -11.05
C PHE A 8 -4.95 -2.34 -10.33
N SER A 9 -4.82 -3.66 -10.52
CA SER A 9 -5.47 -4.64 -9.64
C SER A 9 -4.72 -4.78 -8.31
N ALA A 10 -5.45 -4.66 -7.19
CA ALA A 10 -4.93 -4.84 -5.83
C ALA A 10 -5.26 -6.23 -5.29
N PHE A 11 -4.21 -7.00 -4.98
CA PHE A 11 -4.29 -8.30 -4.30
C PHE A 11 -3.85 -8.14 -2.83
N ARG A 12 -4.60 -8.73 -1.89
CA ARG A 12 -4.36 -8.60 -0.44
C ARG A 12 -4.68 -9.92 0.27
N SER A 13 -4.00 -10.23 1.37
CA SER A 13 -4.27 -11.46 2.17
C SER A 13 -5.58 -11.42 2.96
N THR A 14 -6.35 -10.34 2.86
CA THR A 14 -7.62 -10.10 3.59
C THR A 14 -8.72 -9.57 2.67
N GLY A 15 -8.67 -9.88 1.37
CA GLY A 15 -9.65 -9.41 0.39
C GLY A 15 -9.40 -9.96 -1.01
N PHE A 16 -10.44 -9.94 -1.84
CA PHE A 16 -10.41 -10.46 -3.19
C PHE A 16 -9.71 -9.51 -4.19
N PRO A 17 -9.30 -10.00 -5.38
CA PRO A 17 -8.71 -9.15 -6.42
C PRO A 17 -9.63 -7.96 -6.75
N SER A 18 -9.14 -6.75 -6.49
CA SER A 18 -9.93 -5.52 -6.49
C SER A 18 -9.38 -4.51 -7.49
N ALA A 19 -10.24 -3.75 -8.16
CA ALA A 19 -9.81 -2.60 -8.93
C ALA A 19 -9.35 -1.48 -7.98
N ALA A 20 -8.21 -0.86 -8.27
CA ALA A 20 -7.62 0.21 -7.48
C ALA A 20 -6.89 1.24 -8.35
N TYR A 21 -6.60 2.39 -7.75
CA TYR A 21 -5.66 3.36 -8.32
C TYR A 21 -4.80 3.99 -7.22
N ALA A 22 -3.68 4.56 -7.62
CA ALA A 22 -2.94 5.54 -6.84
C ALA A 22 -2.90 6.85 -7.63
N PHE A 23 -2.90 7.97 -6.92
CA PHE A 23 -2.88 9.30 -7.50
C PHE A 23 -1.77 10.14 -6.84
N ARG A 24 -1.28 11.16 -7.54
CA ARG A 24 -0.54 12.28 -6.97
C ARG A 24 -0.89 13.56 -7.71
N TYR A 25 -0.95 14.67 -6.99
CA TYR A 25 -1.00 16.00 -7.56
C TYR A 25 0.42 16.44 -7.93
N GLY A 26 0.58 17.38 -8.87
CA GLY A 26 1.85 18.03 -9.17
C GLY A 26 2.45 18.77 -7.96
N THR A 27 1.60 19.15 -6.98
CA THR A 27 1.99 19.74 -5.70
C THR A 27 2.41 18.73 -4.62
N ASP A 28 2.24 17.41 -4.86
CA ASP A 28 2.72 16.39 -3.92
C ASP A 28 4.26 16.23 -4.00
N PRO A 29 4.94 15.96 -2.87
CA PRO A 29 6.41 15.87 -2.82
C PRO A 29 7.03 14.99 -3.92
N PRO A 30 8.19 15.38 -4.48
CA PRO A 30 8.89 14.56 -5.48
C PRO A 30 9.17 13.13 -5.00
N ASN A 31 9.09 12.18 -5.93
CA ASN A 31 9.24 10.74 -5.68
C ASN A 31 8.19 10.13 -4.72
N ALA A 32 7.01 10.75 -4.62
CA ALA A 32 5.93 10.26 -3.76
C ALA A 32 4.58 10.11 -4.50
N MET A 33 3.90 8.99 -4.24
CA MET A 33 2.50 8.73 -4.58
C MET A 33 1.66 8.77 -3.30
N ARG A 34 0.37 9.09 -3.41
CA ARG A 34 -0.59 8.94 -2.29
C ARG A 34 -0.92 7.47 -2.04
N ALA A 35 -1.58 7.21 -0.92
CA ALA A 35 -2.04 5.86 -0.58
C ALA A 35 -3.03 5.33 -1.65
N PRO A 36 -2.91 4.05 -2.07
CA PRO A 36 -3.86 3.42 -2.99
C PRO A 36 -5.31 3.50 -2.51
N VAL A 37 -6.20 3.93 -3.41
CA VAL A 37 -7.66 3.93 -3.26
C VAL A 37 -8.22 2.68 -3.93
N THR A 38 -9.11 1.96 -3.24
CA THR A 38 -9.89 0.88 -3.87
C THR A 38 -10.99 1.52 -4.70
N LEU A 39 -10.94 1.35 -6.02
CA LEU A 39 -11.97 1.82 -6.96
C LEU A 39 -13.22 0.94 -6.88
N LYS A 40 -13.02 -0.38 -6.94
CA LYS A 40 -14.09 -1.38 -6.80
C LYS A 40 -13.55 -2.62 -6.11
N ALA A 41 -14.10 -2.93 -4.94
CA ALA A 41 -13.74 -4.12 -4.19
C ALA A 41 -14.14 -5.40 -4.96
N GLY A 42 -13.25 -6.38 -4.94
CA GLY A 42 -13.53 -7.74 -5.39
C GLY A 42 -14.57 -8.43 -4.50
N GLU A 43 -15.38 -9.29 -5.10
CA GLU A 43 -16.60 -9.85 -4.52
C GLU A 43 -16.51 -11.34 -4.20
N GLY A 44 -15.47 -12.03 -4.71
CA GLY A 44 -15.21 -13.43 -4.43
C GLY A 44 -13.89 -13.93 -5.01
N THR A 45 -13.67 -15.24 -4.90
CA THR A 45 -12.46 -15.90 -5.41
C THR A 45 -12.40 -15.89 -6.93
N TYR A 46 -11.17 -15.87 -7.47
CA TYR A 46 -10.96 -15.97 -8.91
C TYR A 46 -9.86 -16.96 -9.27
N VAL A 47 -10.24 -18.01 -9.99
CA VAL A 47 -9.36 -19.00 -10.61
C VAL A 47 -9.86 -19.22 -12.03
N LYS A 48 -8.96 -19.05 -13.02
CA LYS A 48 -9.11 -19.44 -14.42
C LYS A 48 -7.74 -19.88 -14.96
N THR A 49 -7.53 -21.19 -15.00
CA THR A 49 -6.29 -21.81 -15.49
C THR A 49 -6.35 -22.28 -16.94
N PHE A 50 -7.56 -22.42 -17.50
CA PHE A 50 -7.81 -22.96 -18.85
C PHE A 50 -7.11 -24.31 -19.11
N GLY A 51 -7.02 -25.17 -18.07
CA GLY A 51 -6.35 -26.47 -18.13
C GLY A 51 -4.83 -26.43 -17.91
N GLY A 52 -4.22 -25.24 -17.84
CA GLY A 52 -2.80 -25.05 -17.51
C GLY A 52 -2.52 -24.91 -16.01
N SER A 53 -1.28 -24.54 -15.67
CA SER A 53 -0.83 -24.30 -14.29
C SER A 53 -0.87 -22.83 -13.85
N ARG A 54 -1.20 -21.90 -14.74
CA ARG A 54 -1.19 -20.44 -14.50
C ARG A 54 -2.60 -19.86 -14.45
N ASN A 55 -2.93 -19.14 -13.38
CA ASN A 55 -4.15 -18.33 -13.29
C ASN A 55 -4.04 -17.10 -14.23
N ARG A 56 -5.05 -16.87 -15.09
CA ARG A 56 -5.06 -15.81 -16.10
C ARG A 56 -5.86 -14.59 -15.64
N TRP A 57 -5.16 -13.47 -15.51
CA TRP A 57 -5.62 -12.15 -15.04
C TRP A 57 -4.90 -11.05 -15.83
N GLY A 58 -5.41 -9.81 -15.82
CA GLY A 58 -4.60 -8.60 -16.01
C GLY A 58 -4.41 -8.06 -17.42
N ASP A 59 -5.29 -8.39 -18.37
CA ASP A 59 -5.40 -7.70 -19.68
C ASP A 59 -5.95 -6.28 -19.53
N TYR A 60 -6.70 -6.06 -18.45
CA TYR A 60 -7.93 -5.29 -18.55
C TYR A 60 -7.82 -4.04 -17.66
N SER A 61 -6.86 -3.20 -18.06
CA SER A 61 -6.38 -1.99 -17.38
C SER A 61 -6.05 -0.90 -18.40
N ALA A 62 -6.61 0.29 -18.22
CA ALA A 62 -6.19 1.51 -18.93
C ALA A 62 -6.41 2.75 -18.06
N ALA A 63 -5.69 3.83 -18.37
CA ALA A 63 -5.90 5.16 -17.82
C ALA A 63 -5.70 6.22 -18.93
N GLN A 64 -6.47 7.30 -18.90
CA GLN A 64 -6.47 8.39 -19.89
C GLN A 64 -6.76 9.74 -19.22
N VAL A 65 -6.31 10.83 -19.83
CA VAL A 65 -6.80 12.18 -19.53
C VAL A 65 -8.20 12.34 -20.16
N ASP A 66 -9.09 13.07 -19.51
CA ASP A 66 -10.42 13.41 -20.02
C ASP A 66 -10.30 14.44 -21.16
N PRO A 67 -10.66 14.09 -22.41
CA PRO A 67 -10.49 14.99 -23.56
C PRO A 67 -11.45 16.19 -23.54
N LEU A 68 -12.38 16.26 -22.58
CA LEU A 68 -13.32 17.37 -22.43
C LEU A 68 -12.80 18.48 -21.51
N ASP A 69 -11.82 18.19 -20.63
CA ASP A 69 -11.30 19.18 -19.66
C ASP A 69 -9.76 19.21 -19.51
N ASP A 70 -9.02 18.31 -20.20
CA ASP A 70 -7.56 18.17 -20.19
C ASP A 70 -6.93 18.08 -18.79
N ARG A 71 -7.70 17.60 -17.81
CA ARG A 71 -7.31 17.67 -16.39
C ARG A 71 -7.79 16.49 -15.56
N SER A 72 -9.01 16.04 -15.75
CA SER A 72 -9.58 14.89 -15.08
C SER A 72 -8.97 13.61 -15.64
N LEU A 73 -8.87 12.59 -14.81
CA LEU A 73 -8.18 11.36 -15.16
C LEU A 73 -9.12 10.16 -15.02
N TRP A 74 -9.38 9.49 -16.14
CA TRP A 74 -10.18 8.27 -16.19
C TRP A 74 -9.30 7.04 -16.03
N THR A 75 -9.84 6.01 -15.39
CA THR A 75 -9.24 4.68 -15.34
C THR A 75 -10.30 3.60 -15.39
N ILE A 76 -9.99 2.49 -16.07
CA ILE A 76 -10.77 1.26 -16.11
C ILE A 76 -9.87 0.12 -15.61
N GLN A 77 -10.35 -0.69 -14.67
CA GLN A 77 -9.55 -1.73 -14.01
C GLN A 77 -10.36 -3.01 -13.72
N GLU A 78 -9.71 -4.17 -13.82
CA GLU A 78 -10.26 -5.48 -13.52
C GLU A 78 -10.47 -5.72 -11.99
N TYR A 79 -11.63 -6.27 -11.63
CA TYR A 79 -11.95 -6.77 -10.29
C TYR A 79 -12.63 -8.16 -10.36
N ALA A 80 -12.50 -8.95 -9.29
CA ALA A 80 -13.10 -10.28 -9.22
C ALA A 80 -14.60 -10.15 -8.89
N GLY A 81 -15.46 -10.63 -9.78
CA GLY A 81 -16.90 -10.68 -9.56
C GLY A 81 -17.31 -11.87 -8.68
N ARG A 82 -18.56 -11.90 -8.23
CA ARG A 82 -19.12 -13.07 -7.53
C ARG A 82 -18.98 -14.34 -8.39
N PRO A 83 -18.42 -15.45 -7.85
CA PRO A 83 -18.37 -16.73 -8.54
C PRO A 83 -19.77 -17.25 -8.87
N VAL A 84 -19.89 -17.98 -10.00
CA VAL A 84 -21.14 -18.60 -10.46
C VAL A 84 -20.86 -20.04 -10.90
N GLY A 85 -21.50 -20.99 -10.21
CA GLY A 85 -21.18 -22.42 -10.28
C GLY A 85 -20.14 -22.85 -9.23
N ALA A 86 -19.62 -24.07 -9.37
CA ALA A 86 -18.64 -24.67 -8.45
C ALA A 86 -17.30 -24.98 -9.15
N GLY A 87 -16.27 -25.30 -8.34
CA GLY A 87 -14.92 -25.66 -8.83
C GLY A 87 -14.20 -24.52 -9.57
N ASP A 88 -13.12 -24.85 -10.29
CA ASP A 88 -12.28 -23.88 -11.02
C ASP A 88 -13.02 -23.22 -12.21
N GLY A 89 -14.19 -23.74 -12.59
CA GLY A 89 -15.11 -23.07 -13.51
C GLY A 89 -15.84 -21.85 -12.91
N SER A 90 -15.90 -21.73 -11.58
CA SER A 90 -16.77 -20.77 -10.89
C SER A 90 -16.33 -19.31 -10.96
N GLY A 91 -15.02 -19.02 -11.07
CA GLY A 91 -14.49 -17.65 -11.03
C GLY A 91 -15.10 -16.72 -12.09
N ARG A 92 -15.30 -15.45 -11.73
CA ARG A 92 -15.79 -14.38 -12.62
C ARG A 92 -14.95 -13.11 -12.42
N TRP A 93 -14.81 -12.32 -13.47
CA TRP A 93 -14.17 -11.00 -13.46
C TRP A 93 -15.06 -9.99 -14.17
N ALA A 94 -14.86 -8.71 -13.89
CA ALA A 94 -15.45 -7.60 -14.64
C ALA A 94 -14.52 -6.37 -14.53
N THR A 95 -14.70 -5.39 -15.40
CA THR A 95 -14.04 -4.09 -15.30
C THR A 95 -14.90 -3.09 -14.54
N TRP A 96 -14.25 -2.08 -13.94
CA TRP A 96 -14.93 -0.93 -13.33
C TRP A 96 -14.23 0.37 -13.73
N TRP A 97 -15.03 1.39 -14.06
CA TRP A 97 -14.56 2.73 -14.45
C TRP A 97 -14.54 3.70 -13.26
N GLY A 98 -13.62 4.66 -13.28
CA GLY A 98 -13.63 5.80 -12.36
C GLY A 98 -13.00 7.04 -12.98
N ARG A 99 -13.65 8.20 -12.79
CA ARG A 99 -13.08 9.54 -13.02
C ARG A 99 -12.47 10.03 -11.71
N VAL A 100 -11.25 10.52 -11.76
CA VAL A 100 -10.57 11.21 -10.66
C VAL A 100 -10.45 12.68 -11.04
N ASP A 101 -11.06 13.52 -10.21
CA ASP A 101 -11.12 14.97 -10.42
C ASP A 101 -10.11 15.68 -9.50
N PRO A 102 -9.01 16.26 -10.04
CA PRO A 102 -8.00 16.93 -9.23
C PRO A 102 -8.38 18.38 -8.85
N SER A 103 -9.64 18.80 -9.04
CA SER A 103 -10.18 20.01 -8.41
C SER A 103 -10.80 19.73 -7.03
N ALA A 104 -11.16 18.48 -6.74
CA ALA A 104 -11.72 18.09 -5.44
C ALA A 104 -10.70 18.31 -4.30
N PRO A 105 -11.13 18.85 -3.13
CA PRO A 105 -10.23 19.13 -2.01
C PRO A 105 -9.60 17.84 -1.48
N ALA A 106 -8.30 17.69 -1.72
CA ALA A 106 -7.55 16.50 -1.38
C ALA A 106 -7.52 16.25 0.14
N PRO A 107 -7.67 15.00 0.63
CA PRO A 107 -7.25 14.68 1.98
C PRO A 107 -5.75 14.99 2.13
N ALA A 108 -5.29 15.30 3.35
CA ALA A 108 -3.89 15.68 3.57
C ALA A 108 -2.91 14.58 3.09
N PHE A 109 -1.78 14.98 2.50
CA PHE A 109 -0.75 14.05 2.08
C PHE A 109 -0.07 13.43 3.33
N GLU A 110 -0.43 12.19 3.69
CA GLU A 110 0.28 11.43 4.72
C GLU A 110 1.45 10.63 4.11
N PRO A 111 2.73 10.99 4.40
CA PRO A 111 3.86 10.28 3.80
C PRO A 111 4.00 8.85 4.34
N ALA A 112 4.44 7.94 3.46
CA ALA A 112 4.70 6.54 3.80
C ALA A 112 5.70 6.40 4.97
N CYS A 113 5.47 5.44 5.86
CA CYS A 113 6.42 5.08 6.91
C CYS A 113 7.66 4.42 6.26
N GLN A 114 8.78 5.12 6.25
CA GLN A 114 10.07 4.58 5.81
C GLN A 114 10.86 4.10 7.03
N VAL A 115 10.86 2.79 7.28
CA VAL A 115 11.38 2.22 8.53
C VAL A 115 12.88 2.56 8.72
N PRO A 116 13.25 3.36 9.74
CA PRO A 116 14.63 3.79 9.92
C PRO A 116 15.48 2.74 10.65
N ARG A 117 16.80 2.74 10.41
CA ARG A 117 17.75 1.97 11.24
C ARG A 117 17.89 2.63 12.62
N VAL A 118 17.46 1.92 13.66
CA VAL A 118 17.48 2.39 15.07
C VAL A 118 18.15 1.42 16.04
N VAL A 119 18.54 0.22 15.60
CA VAL A 119 19.42 -0.68 16.37
C VAL A 119 20.70 0.07 16.79
N GLY A 120 21.13 -0.14 18.04
CA GLY A 120 22.27 0.53 18.67
C GLY A 120 21.95 1.88 19.33
N LEU A 121 20.85 2.55 18.96
CA LEU A 121 20.45 3.84 19.55
C LEU A 121 19.86 3.66 20.96
N ARG A 122 20.00 4.69 21.82
CA ARG A 122 19.20 4.83 23.05
C ARG A 122 17.71 4.99 22.68
N LEU A 123 16.80 4.40 23.48
CA LEU A 123 15.36 4.37 23.20
C LEU A 123 14.73 5.75 22.89
N GLY A 124 15.19 6.83 23.53
CA GLY A 124 14.73 8.20 23.22
C GLY A 124 15.07 8.63 21.78
N LYS A 125 16.34 8.50 21.37
CA LYS A 125 16.77 8.80 19.99
C LYS A 125 16.10 7.87 18.97
N ALA A 126 15.85 6.61 19.32
CA ALA A 126 15.09 5.67 18.48
C ALA A 126 13.63 6.13 18.27
N ARG A 127 12.93 6.55 19.35
CA ARG A 127 11.54 7.08 19.27
C ARG A 127 11.47 8.32 18.39
N ALA A 128 12.42 9.25 18.52
CA ALA A 128 12.49 10.44 17.68
C ALA A 128 12.67 10.07 16.20
N ARG A 129 13.67 9.23 15.86
CA ARG A 129 13.96 8.82 14.48
C ARG A 129 12.80 8.05 13.82
N ILE A 130 12.04 7.26 14.58
CA ILE A 130 10.82 6.57 14.11
C ILE A 130 9.75 7.60 13.71
N ARG A 131 9.46 8.58 14.60
CA ARG A 131 8.47 9.63 14.32
C ARG A 131 8.86 10.50 13.13
N SER A 132 10.13 10.88 13.00
CA SER A 132 10.63 11.72 11.89
C SER A 132 10.78 10.98 10.54
N ARG A 133 10.27 9.75 10.44
CA ARG A 133 10.07 9.01 9.17
C ARG A 133 8.62 8.49 9.06
N HIS A 134 7.67 9.24 9.63
CA HIS A 134 6.21 9.05 9.57
C HIS A 134 5.69 7.75 10.21
N CYS A 135 6.57 6.89 10.73
CA CYS A 135 6.25 5.68 11.46
C CYS A 135 5.80 5.95 12.90
N ARG A 136 5.03 5.02 13.49
CA ARG A 136 4.69 5.04 14.93
C ARG A 136 5.49 3.98 15.69
N LEU A 137 5.74 4.23 16.97
CA LEU A 137 6.44 3.27 17.85
C LEU A 137 5.49 2.11 18.23
N GLY A 138 5.91 0.88 17.99
CA GLY A 138 5.18 -0.35 18.31
C GLY A 138 5.51 -0.92 19.70
N LYS A 139 5.18 -2.20 19.90
CA LYS A 139 5.50 -2.93 21.15
C LYS A 139 7.00 -2.87 21.45
N ILE A 140 7.34 -2.54 22.70
CA ILE A 140 8.71 -2.52 23.22
C ILE A 140 8.89 -3.75 24.11
N THR A 141 9.77 -4.66 23.71
CA THR A 141 10.21 -5.79 24.53
C THR A 141 11.52 -5.44 25.22
N ARG A 142 11.71 -5.81 26.49
CA ARG A 142 12.99 -5.65 27.20
C ARG A 142 13.68 -7.00 27.38
N LYS A 143 14.98 -7.09 27.09
CA LYS A 143 15.79 -8.32 27.22
C LYS A 143 17.03 -8.04 28.06
N ARG A 144 17.25 -8.83 29.12
CA ARG A 144 18.51 -8.85 29.89
C ARG A 144 19.61 -9.46 29.00
N THR A 145 20.77 -8.83 28.94
CA THR A 145 21.92 -9.31 28.16
C THR A 145 23.22 -8.75 28.73
N LEU A 146 24.28 -9.56 28.74
CA LEU A 146 25.63 -9.10 29.09
C LEU A 146 26.32 -8.42 27.89
N LYS A 147 25.89 -8.73 26.66
CA LYS A 147 26.56 -8.30 25.41
C LYS A 147 26.13 -6.92 24.89
N ALA A 148 25.28 -6.16 25.60
CA ALA A 148 24.84 -4.85 25.12
C ALA A 148 24.39 -3.89 26.24
N PRO A 149 24.67 -2.56 26.14
CA PRO A 149 24.28 -1.59 27.17
C PRO A 149 22.78 -1.46 27.40
N ARG A 150 22.39 -1.24 28.67
CA ARG A 150 21.02 -0.93 29.11
C ARG A 150 20.41 0.23 28.31
N GLY A 151 19.13 0.13 28.00
CA GLY A 151 18.37 1.19 27.32
C GLY A 151 18.68 1.42 25.83
N ARG A 152 19.62 0.65 25.24
CA ARG A 152 19.85 0.63 23.78
C ARG A 152 18.94 -0.38 23.07
N VAL A 153 18.55 -0.07 21.84
CA VAL A 153 17.82 -0.98 20.95
C VAL A 153 18.74 -2.10 20.47
N LEU A 154 18.35 -3.34 20.75
CA LEU A 154 19.04 -4.57 20.34
C LEU A 154 18.53 -5.09 18.98
N ALA A 155 17.23 -4.95 18.73
CA ALA A 155 16.58 -5.37 17.50
C ALA A 155 15.36 -4.49 17.20
N GLN A 156 14.94 -4.47 15.93
CA GLN A 156 13.74 -3.78 15.46
C GLN A 156 12.95 -4.67 14.50
N SER A 157 11.65 -4.44 14.38
CA SER A 157 10.80 -5.06 13.35
C SER A 157 9.68 -4.08 12.95
N PRO A 158 9.46 -3.80 11.65
CA PRO A 158 10.14 -4.38 10.49
C PRO A 158 11.61 -3.96 10.32
N ALA A 159 12.27 -4.55 9.33
CA ALA A 159 13.65 -4.23 8.96
C ALA A 159 13.81 -2.79 8.44
N PRO A 160 14.99 -2.17 8.58
CA PRO A 160 15.27 -0.86 7.99
C PRO A 160 15.04 -0.82 6.47
N GLY A 161 14.72 0.35 5.93
CA GLY A 161 14.54 0.56 4.48
C GLY A 161 13.20 0.08 3.92
N ARG A 162 12.38 -0.64 4.70
CA ARG A 162 11.01 -0.98 4.28
C ARG A 162 10.15 0.28 4.21
N HIS A 163 9.54 0.52 3.05
CA HIS A 163 8.42 1.45 2.91
C HIS A 163 7.12 0.72 3.29
N LEU A 164 6.28 1.40 4.06
CA LEU A 164 5.01 0.91 4.60
C LEU A 164 3.96 2.03 4.51
N GLY A 165 2.68 1.69 4.66
CA GLY A 165 1.63 2.71 4.83
C GLY A 165 1.96 3.69 5.96
N SER A 166 1.40 4.90 5.89
CA SER A 166 1.58 5.92 6.92
C SER A 166 1.41 5.33 8.32
N HIS A 167 2.19 5.84 9.28
CA HIS A 167 2.03 5.52 10.69
C HIS A 167 2.21 4.05 11.09
N ALA A 168 2.76 3.20 10.22
CA ALA A 168 3.05 1.80 10.53
C ALA A 168 3.95 1.63 11.77
N LYS A 169 3.71 0.55 12.52
CA LYS A 169 4.23 0.34 13.89
C LYS A 169 5.58 -0.39 13.89
N VAL A 170 6.66 0.32 14.26
CA VAL A 170 8.01 -0.28 14.43
C VAL A 170 8.17 -0.80 15.86
N LYS A 171 8.14 -2.13 16.02
CA LYS A 171 8.40 -2.86 17.27
C LYS A 171 9.90 -2.83 17.59
N LEU A 172 10.27 -2.75 18.87
CA LEU A 172 11.67 -2.71 19.32
C LEU A 172 11.96 -3.72 20.44
N THR A 173 13.16 -4.30 20.42
CA THR A 173 13.74 -5.02 21.59
C THR A 173 14.85 -4.15 22.18
N VAL A 174 14.85 -3.95 23.50
CA VAL A 174 15.74 -3.01 24.22
C VAL A 174 16.46 -3.71 25.36
N GLY A 175 17.72 -3.36 25.62
CA GLY A 175 18.49 -3.89 26.76
C GLY A 175 17.87 -3.49 28.11
N ARG A 176 17.71 -4.47 29.03
CA ARG A 176 17.32 -4.25 30.44
C ARG A 176 18.54 -4.20 31.35
#